data_AF-H8MV74-F1
#
_entry.id   AF-H8MV74-F1
#
_cell.length_a   1.000
_cell.length_b   1.000
_cell.length_c   1.000
_cell.angle_alpha   90.00
_cell.angle_beta   90.00
_cell.angle_gamma   90.00
#
_symmetry.space_group_name_H-M   'P 1'
#
loop_
_entity.id
_entity.type
_entity.pdbx_description
1 polymer ?
#
loop_
_entity_poly.entity_id
_entity_poly.type
_entity_poly.pdbx_seq_one_letter_code
_entity_poly.pdbx_strand_id
1 'polypeptide(L)'
;MPKSVDRKVAQVEIPKRLTRLGLQGSLSFDDALDQMLNRWVAIPETCSVTAILMAHATDDYLTVQLRETLERHDGTRDVQVVPNCGGPSQGFIRDPFIVGACLDPVGQDLRLCLVGDAEGWEEHPVLKDLQGMQTPMAFGGGKEEGGNFMVTPATRKCPRGLILIGGEKSGSKSDPTAPRLALQPVLRIDVSGTHVSHTDERVAFVGGHGAKDWAMVVPSNVLGKSLLKAANASHGTQDVPDTWLWCSRGFTIGAHLNARNPQMTRQYRTFCEEKSTQHRHAGERGRHEEVSLENAHAILEKLGEKASKRLMLFPDLPGVHPCSVNLLNVNGLVVVPRQHAYRVSPVAAVDILHEAFQGIAKHGPCVKLLAKKDIAREVSTLAERYPTLPFYLRPGESMTWEDAAKTCTLAKDRTDPSVREVLDALKVPPGERGNTIVGPRVLQIPAQGTVDILEAFIFVSLRTLELDCAFVDTSHLCQYGGNLHCATNRLPNLDALGWDVDDLGAELLG
;
A
#
# COMPACT_ATOMS: atom_id res chain seq x y z
N MET A 1 25.04 23.08 5.06
CA MET A 1 25.62 21.74 5.25
C MET A 1 24.92 21.07 6.42
N PRO A 2 24.51 19.79 6.26
CA PRO A 2 23.98 19.00 7.36
C PRO A 2 24.98 18.98 8.52
N LYS A 3 24.52 19.14 9.76
CA LYS A 3 25.39 19.12 10.96
C LYS A 3 26.12 17.78 11.15
N SER A 4 25.66 16.73 10.48
CA SER A 4 26.17 15.36 10.53
C SER A 4 27.45 15.12 9.72
N VAL A 5 27.86 16.06 8.86
CA VAL A 5 29.04 15.86 7.99
C VAL A 5 30.29 16.44 8.65
N ASP A 6 31.22 15.58 9.07
CA ASP A 6 32.54 16.01 9.53
C ASP A 6 33.40 16.44 8.33
N ARG A 7 33.48 17.76 8.11
CA ARG A 7 34.26 18.34 7.02
C ARG A 7 35.74 17.93 7.05
N LYS A 8 36.33 17.69 8.22
CA LYS A 8 37.74 17.27 8.33
C LYS A 8 37.93 15.87 7.75
N VAL A 9 36.97 14.97 8.00
CA VAL A 9 37.02 13.63 7.43
C VAL A 9 36.70 13.67 5.94
N ALA A 10 35.67 14.42 5.53
CA ALA A 10 35.32 14.58 4.11
C ALA A 10 36.49 15.13 3.27
N GLN A 11 37.26 16.09 3.81
CA GLN A 11 38.45 16.65 3.14
C GLN A 11 39.53 15.61 2.82
N VAL A 12 39.58 14.52 3.56
CA VAL A 12 40.53 13.41 3.33
C VAL A 12 39.94 12.36 2.39
N GLU A 13 38.65 12.03 2.54
CA GLU A 13 38.03 10.91 1.82
C GLU A 13 37.54 11.29 0.41
N ILE A 14 37.00 12.49 0.21
CA ILE A 14 36.51 12.94 -1.11
C ILE A 14 37.63 12.92 -2.17
N PRO A 15 38.84 13.45 -1.93
CA PRO A 15 39.92 13.37 -2.92
C PRO A 15 40.34 11.93 -3.26
N LYS A 16 40.35 11.02 -2.28
CA LYS A 16 40.65 9.60 -2.51
C LYS A 16 39.59 8.97 -3.43
N ARG A 17 38.32 9.28 -3.19
CA ARG A 17 37.20 8.79 -4.01
C ARG A 17 37.24 9.34 -5.43
N LEU A 18 37.44 10.66 -5.60
CA LEU A 18 37.62 11.28 -6.93
C LEU A 18 38.77 10.62 -7.70
N THR A 19 39.87 10.29 -7.02
CA THR A 19 41.01 9.57 -7.63
C THR A 19 40.61 8.16 -8.07
N ARG A 20 39.90 7.39 -7.21
CA ARG A 20 39.42 6.05 -7.56
C ARG A 20 38.48 6.04 -8.76
N LEU A 21 37.60 7.04 -8.84
CA LEU A 21 36.63 7.20 -9.93
C LEU A 21 37.24 7.78 -11.21
N GLY A 22 38.54 8.14 -11.20
CA GLY A 22 39.19 8.78 -12.35
C GLY A 22 38.77 10.24 -12.58
N LEU A 23 38.14 10.88 -11.59
CA LEU A 23 37.63 12.25 -11.63
C LEU A 23 38.58 13.26 -10.95
N GLN A 24 39.84 12.88 -10.72
CA GLN A 24 40.82 13.75 -10.08
C GLN A 24 41.00 15.06 -10.87
N GLY A 25 40.82 16.20 -10.19
CA GLY A 25 40.93 17.52 -10.82
C GLY A 25 39.72 17.93 -11.67
N SER A 26 38.69 17.08 -11.79
CA SER A 26 37.45 17.39 -12.52
C SER A 26 36.47 18.20 -11.66
N LEU A 27 36.54 18.05 -10.34
CA LEU A 27 35.74 18.79 -9.37
C LEU A 27 36.62 19.38 -8.26
N SER A 28 36.23 20.55 -7.76
CA SER A 28 36.75 21.04 -6.49
C SER A 28 36.19 20.21 -5.33
N PHE A 29 36.85 20.28 -4.17
CA PHE A 29 36.34 19.65 -2.95
C PHE A 29 34.90 20.11 -2.61
N ASP A 30 34.64 21.42 -2.71
CA ASP A 30 33.33 21.97 -2.36
C ASP A 30 32.26 21.56 -3.37
N ASP A 31 32.59 21.47 -4.67
CA ASP A 31 31.63 21.01 -5.69
C ASP A 31 31.32 19.52 -5.55
N ALA A 32 32.33 18.68 -5.29
CA ALA A 32 32.12 17.26 -5.04
C ALA A 32 31.28 17.04 -3.78
N LEU A 33 31.59 17.76 -2.70
CA LEU A 33 30.81 17.70 -1.48
C LEU A 33 29.36 18.15 -1.74
N ASP A 34 29.14 19.25 -2.45
CA ASP A 34 27.80 19.72 -2.80
C ASP A 34 27.00 18.67 -3.59
N GLN A 35 27.62 18.04 -4.60
CA GLN A 35 26.98 16.98 -5.37
C GLN A 35 26.64 15.75 -4.53
N MET A 36 27.51 15.31 -3.61
CA MET A 36 27.23 14.19 -2.71
C MET A 36 26.08 14.48 -1.74
N LEU A 37 25.97 15.73 -1.27
CA LEU A 37 24.93 16.15 -0.32
C LEU A 37 23.58 16.42 -0.99
N ASN A 38 23.59 16.82 -2.26
CA ASN A 38 22.39 17.30 -2.94
C ASN A 38 21.82 16.34 -3.98
N ARG A 39 22.65 15.48 -4.61
CA ARG A 39 22.19 14.50 -5.58
C ARG A 39 21.88 13.17 -4.90
N TRP A 40 20.87 12.50 -5.42
CA TRP A 40 20.34 11.28 -4.80
C TRP A 40 19.74 10.34 -5.84
N VAL A 41 19.42 9.13 -5.39
CA VAL A 41 18.71 8.12 -6.16
C VAL A 41 17.49 7.69 -5.35
N ALA A 42 16.34 7.72 -6.01
CA ALA A 42 15.09 7.23 -5.46
C ALA A 42 15.06 5.69 -5.50
N ILE A 43 14.50 5.07 -4.47
CA ILE A 43 14.58 3.62 -4.31
C ILE A 43 13.27 2.97 -4.80
N PRO A 44 13.33 1.99 -5.73
CA PRO A 44 12.14 1.33 -6.29
C PRO A 44 11.16 0.80 -5.25
N GLU A 45 9.85 0.89 -5.50
CA GLU A 45 8.79 0.37 -4.61
C GLU A 45 8.87 -1.14 -4.35
N THR A 46 9.54 -1.86 -5.24
CA THR A 46 9.80 -3.30 -5.13
C THR A 46 11.15 -3.61 -4.47
N CYS A 47 11.84 -2.61 -3.91
CA CYS A 47 13.02 -2.88 -3.10
C CYS A 47 12.60 -3.58 -1.81
N SER A 48 13.44 -4.49 -1.38
CA SER A 48 13.37 -5.11 -0.06
C SER A 48 13.43 -4.07 1.03
N VAL A 49 12.80 -4.38 2.15
CA VAL A 49 12.67 -3.47 3.28
C VAL A 49 13.19 -4.14 4.55
N THR A 50 13.81 -3.33 5.40
CA THR A 50 14.26 -3.71 6.74
C THR A 50 13.27 -3.24 7.81
N ALA A 51 12.54 -2.15 7.54
CA ALA A 51 11.53 -1.64 8.44
C ALA A 51 10.35 -0.98 7.73
N ILE A 52 9.18 -1.04 8.37
CA ILE A 52 8.01 -0.25 8.02
C ILE A 52 7.79 0.77 9.13
N LEU A 53 7.77 2.04 8.73
CA LEU A 53 7.51 3.19 9.58
C LEU A 53 6.02 3.47 9.63
N MET A 54 5.51 3.73 10.82
CA MET A 54 4.10 4.02 11.07
C MET A 54 3.99 5.36 11.82
N ALA A 55 3.05 6.23 11.45
CA ALA A 55 2.69 7.37 12.29
C ALA A 55 1.98 6.95 13.59
N HIS A 56 1.37 5.76 13.57
CA HIS A 56 0.51 5.25 14.61
C HIS A 56 1.25 4.71 15.83
N ALA A 57 0.56 4.69 16.96
CA ALA A 57 1.07 4.14 18.21
C ALA A 57 1.35 2.64 18.14
N THR A 58 2.15 2.14 19.08
CA THR A 58 2.52 0.73 19.20
C THR A 58 1.31 -0.19 19.34
N ASP A 59 0.28 0.30 20.02
CA ASP A 59 -0.98 -0.37 20.31
C ASP A 59 -2.11 0.02 19.36
N ASP A 60 -1.82 0.78 18.30
CA ASP A 60 -2.77 1.08 17.24
C ASP A 60 -3.13 -0.19 16.44
N TYR A 61 -4.39 -0.23 15.98
CA TYR A 61 -4.94 -1.35 15.23
C TYR A 61 -4.08 -1.75 14.03
N LEU A 62 -3.67 -0.76 13.25
CA LEU A 62 -2.95 -1.00 12.01
C LEU A 62 -1.55 -1.55 12.30
N THR A 63 -0.88 -0.96 13.29
CA THR A 63 0.45 -1.40 13.75
C THR A 63 0.42 -2.85 14.23
N VAL A 64 -0.57 -3.23 15.05
CA VAL A 64 -0.70 -4.59 15.58
C VAL A 64 -0.98 -5.59 14.46
N GLN A 65 -1.95 -5.31 13.59
CA GLN A 65 -2.26 -6.21 12.47
C GLN A 65 -1.08 -6.39 11.51
N LEU A 66 -0.35 -5.32 11.22
CA LEU A 66 0.79 -5.39 10.32
C LEU A 66 1.89 -6.26 10.94
N ARG A 67 2.22 -6.07 12.22
CA ARG A 67 3.20 -6.90 12.92
C ARG A 67 2.82 -8.38 12.91
N GLU A 68 1.59 -8.71 13.31
CA GLU A 68 1.12 -10.10 13.28
C GLU A 68 1.13 -10.69 11.87
N THR A 69 0.82 -9.88 10.86
CA THR A 69 0.89 -10.30 9.46
C THR A 69 2.33 -10.63 9.09
N LEU A 70 3.27 -9.71 9.28
CA LEU A 70 4.67 -9.90 8.91
C LEU A 70 5.35 -11.06 9.65
N GLU A 71 5.02 -11.29 10.93
CA GLU A 71 5.56 -12.41 11.72
C GLU A 71 5.13 -13.78 11.18
N ARG A 72 3.96 -13.88 10.54
CA ARG A 72 3.45 -15.13 9.95
C ARG A 72 4.09 -15.47 8.61
N HIS A 73 4.85 -14.56 8.01
CA HIS A 73 5.47 -14.72 6.70
C HIS A 73 6.99 -14.81 6.82
N ASP A 74 7.55 -15.96 6.44
CA ASP A 74 8.98 -16.25 6.60
C ASP A 74 9.89 -15.19 5.96
N GLY A 75 9.52 -14.69 4.77
CA GLY A 75 10.29 -13.64 4.06
C GLY A 75 10.26 -12.26 4.72
N THR A 76 9.40 -12.05 5.72
CA THR A 76 9.19 -10.75 6.38
C THR A 76 9.43 -10.77 7.89
N ARG A 77 9.86 -11.90 8.47
CA ARG A 77 10.04 -12.02 9.93
C ARG A 77 11.07 -11.04 10.50
N ASP A 78 12.08 -10.69 9.72
CA ASP A 78 13.14 -9.75 10.12
C ASP A 78 12.76 -8.29 9.88
N VAL A 79 11.57 -8.02 9.30
CA VAL A 79 11.10 -6.66 9.04
C VAL A 79 10.55 -6.05 10.32
N GLN A 80 11.13 -4.92 10.73
CA GLN A 80 10.70 -4.21 11.93
C GLN A 80 9.51 -3.30 11.63
N VAL A 81 8.45 -3.38 12.43
CA VAL A 81 7.38 -2.36 12.42
C VAL A 81 7.70 -1.31 13.48
N VAL A 82 8.02 -0.10 13.03
CA VAL A 82 8.45 1.03 13.87
C VAL A 82 7.28 2.02 14.04
N PRO A 83 6.62 2.04 15.21
CA PRO A 83 5.54 2.98 15.51
C PRO A 83 6.04 4.39 15.80
N ASN A 84 5.10 5.35 15.87
CA ASN A 84 5.31 6.74 16.30
C ASN A 84 6.35 7.53 15.50
N CYS A 85 6.53 7.20 14.22
CA CYS A 85 7.52 7.81 13.34
C CYS A 85 7.07 9.13 12.68
N GLY A 86 5.89 9.65 13.01
CA GLY A 86 5.32 10.87 12.43
C GLY A 86 5.26 12.03 13.43
N GLY A 87 5.53 13.25 12.96
CA GLY A 87 5.18 14.48 13.67
C GLY A 87 3.65 14.68 13.76
N PRO A 88 3.16 15.83 14.23
CA PRO A 88 1.73 16.09 14.44
C PRO A 88 0.84 16.11 13.17
N SER A 89 1.38 15.73 12.00
CA SER A 89 0.61 15.58 10.76
C SER A 89 -0.30 14.35 10.80
N GLN A 90 -1.31 14.32 9.92
CA GLN A 90 -2.62 13.65 10.09
C GLN A 90 -2.65 12.11 10.05
N GLY A 91 -1.60 11.41 10.49
CA GLY A 91 -1.53 9.94 10.49
C GLY A 91 -0.99 9.32 9.20
N PHE A 92 -0.60 10.13 8.21
CA PHE A 92 -0.01 9.67 6.95
C PHE A 92 1.48 9.99 6.89
N ILE A 93 2.32 9.00 7.22
CA ILE A 93 3.79 9.16 7.26
C ILE A 93 4.44 9.16 5.87
N ARG A 94 3.71 8.73 4.83
CA ARG A 94 4.23 8.72 3.46
C ARG A 94 4.36 10.13 2.87
N ASP A 95 3.48 11.03 3.28
CA ASP A 95 3.34 12.34 2.63
C ASP A 95 4.45 13.35 2.97
N PRO A 96 4.97 13.42 4.21
CA PRO A 96 5.99 14.42 4.54
C PRO A 96 7.36 14.16 3.89
N PHE A 97 7.69 12.89 3.59
CA PHE A 97 8.99 12.52 3.03
C PHE A 97 8.99 11.20 2.25
N ILE A 98 9.99 11.05 1.39
CA ILE A 98 10.37 9.76 0.79
C ILE A 98 11.76 9.36 1.27
N VAL A 99 12.06 8.07 1.20
CA VAL A 99 13.38 7.52 1.50
C VAL A 99 14.14 7.27 0.20
N GLY A 100 15.31 7.89 0.06
CA GLY A 100 16.23 7.72 -1.07
C GLY A 100 17.61 7.23 -0.61
N ALA A 101 18.56 7.23 -1.52
CA ALA A 101 19.98 7.00 -1.24
C ALA A 101 20.87 8.10 -1.84
N CYS A 102 21.96 8.42 -1.16
CA CYS A 102 22.99 9.36 -1.61
C CYS A 102 24.39 8.76 -1.37
N LEU A 103 25.43 9.36 -1.95
CA LEU A 103 26.81 8.93 -1.67
C LEU A 103 27.23 9.36 -0.28
N ASP A 104 27.88 8.46 0.45
CA ASP A 104 28.54 8.81 1.71
C ASP A 104 29.73 9.76 1.49
N PRO A 105 29.70 11.02 1.97
CA PRO A 105 30.80 11.98 1.85
C PRO A 105 31.98 11.62 2.76
N VAL A 106 31.76 10.71 3.71
CA VAL A 106 32.74 10.25 4.70
C VAL A 106 33.16 8.79 4.44
N GLY A 107 32.58 8.13 3.45
CA GLY A 107 32.79 6.71 3.18
C GLY A 107 32.75 6.34 1.68
N GLN A 108 32.81 5.04 1.42
CA GLN A 108 32.86 4.47 0.06
C GLN A 108 31.53 3.87 -0.40
N ASP A 109 30.47 4.02 0.39
CA ASP A 109 29.18 3.35 0.20
C ASP A 109 28.04 4.34 -0.14
N LEU A 110 26.82 3.82 -0.27
CA LEU A 110 25.57 4.56 -0.23
C LEU A 110 25.06 4.70 1.20
N ARG A 111 24.30 5.76 1.43
CA ARG A 111 23.54 5.95 2.67
C ARG A 111 22.11 6.34 2.36
N LEU A 112 21.20 5.87 3.20
CA LEU A 112 19.82 6.31 3.17
C LEU A 112 19.76 7.82 3.46
N CYS A 113 18.92 8.53 2.71
CA CYS A 113 18.61 9.93 2.93
C CYS A 113 17.11 10.15 2.94
N LEU A 114 16.65 11.13 3.72
CA LEU A 114 15.28 11.59 3.67
C LEU A 114 15.19 12.75 2.70
N VAL A 115 14.19 12.69 1.83
CA VAL A 115 13.88 13.75 0.87
C VAL A 115 12.47 14.23 1.18
N GLY A 116 12.32 15.48 1.61
CA GLY A 116 11.03 16.09 1.94
C GLY A 116 11.06 17.08 3.09
N ASP A 117 9.87 17.45 3.54
CA ASP A 117 9.62 18.39 4.62
C ASP A 117 8.96 17.67 5.79
N ALA A 118 9.78 17.00 6.59
CA ALA A 118 9.35 16.41 7.84
C ALA A 118 9.72 17.37 8.97
N GLU A 119 8.74 17.96 9.66
CA GLU A 119 9.00 18.69 10.91
C GLU A 119 9.20 17.70 12.08
N GLY A 120 10.12 18.01 13.00
CA GLY A 120 10.25 17.29 14.29
C GLY A 120 10.92 15.91 14.26
N TRP A 121 11.31 15.40 13.09
CA TRP A 121 11.95 14.08 12.97
C TRP A 121 13.35 13.99 13.60
N GLU A 122 14.01 15.12 13.88
CA GLU A 122 15.33 15.11 14.54
C GLU A 122 15.29 14.54 15.95
N GLU A 123 14.11 14.52 16.53
CA GLU A 123 13.83 13.97 17.85
C GLU A 123 13.45 12.49 17.78
N HIS A 124 13.19 11.94 16.58
CA HIS A 124 12.74 10.57 16.41
C HIS A 124 13.91 9.58 16.43
N PRO A 125 13.94 8.58 17.33
CA PRO A 125 15.12 7.73 17.56
C PRO A 125 15.54 6.92 16.33
N VAL A 126 14.60 6.48 15.49
CA VAL A 126 14.91 5.70 14.28
C VAL A 126 15.24 6.59 13.08
N LEU A 127 14.62 7.77 12.98
CA LEU A 127 14.87 8.66 11.84
C LEU A 127 16.14 9.49 12.06
N LYS A 128 16.50 9.74 13.32
CA LYS A 128 17.75 10.41 13.70
C LYS A 128 18.98 9.69 13.17
N ASP A 129 18.99 8.36 13.15
CA ASP A 129 20.13 7.60 12.63
C ASP A 129 20.21 7.63 11.09
N LEU A 130 19.10 7.97 10.40
CA LEU A 130 19.06 8.21 8.96
C LEU A 130 19.57 9.62 8.57
N GLN A 131 19.96 10.46 9.54
CA GLN A 131 20.41 11.86 9.36
C GLN A 131 21.76 12.05 8.68
N GLY A 132 22.33 11.01 8.07
CA GLY A 132 23.63 11.10 7.39
C GLY A 132 23.68 12.27 6.39
N MET A 133 22.59 12.55 5.68
CA MET A 133 22.44 13.68 4.77
C MET A 133 20.96 14.06 4.66
N GLN A 134 20.57 15.10 5.38
CA GLN A 134 19.35 15.82 5.04
C GLN A 134 19.63 16.60 3.76
N THR A 135 18.92 16.29 2.68
CA THR A 135 18.74 17.27 1.61
C THR A 135 17.36 17.87 1.85
N PRO A 136 17.24 18.99 2.59
CA PRO A 136 15.97 19.69 2.74
C PRO A 136 15.52 20.15 1.36
N MET A 137 14.72 19.31 0.71
CA MET A 137 14.14 19.58 -0.58
C MET A 137 12.66 19.77 -0.31
N ALA A 138 12.24 21.04 -0.28
CA ALA A 138 10.83 21.36 -0.26
C ALA A 138 10.19 20.68 -1.46
N PHE A 139 9.31 19.71 -1.19
CA PHE A 139 8.47 19.18 -2.25
C PHE A 139 7.55 20.28 -2.76
N GLY A 140 7.06 21.15 -1.86
CA GLY A 140 6.35 22.40 -2.15
C GLY A 140 4.81 22.34 -2.01
N GLY A 141 4.27 21.48 -1.16
CA GLY A 141 2.90 21.62 -0.63
C GLY A 141 1.76 21.02 -1.49
N GLY A 142 0.83 20.34 -0.79
CA GLY A 142 -0.50 19.90 -1.23
C GLY A 142 -0.56 18.78 -2.27
N LYS A 143 0.16 18.91 -3.40
CA LYS A 143 0.34 17.86 -4.42
C LYS A 143 1.79 17.39 -4.51
N GLU A 144 2.61 17.92 -3.63
CA GLU A 144 4.03 17.68 -3.56
C GLU A 144 4.27 16.98 -2.22
N GLU A 145 3.60 15.83 -2.10
CA GLU A 145 3.61 14.93 -0.96
C GLU A 145 4.21 13.60 -1.41
N GLY A 146 4.87 12.88 -0.51
CA GLY A 146 5.55 11.62 -0.84
C GLY A 146 4.61 10.50 -1.30
N GLY A 147 3.30 10.57 -1.03
CA GLY A 147 2.30 9.69 -1.65
C GLY A 147 2.12 9.94 -3.16
N ASN A 148 2.40 11.16 -3.62
CA ASN A 148 2.40 11.55 -5.02
C ASN A 148 3.75 11.32 -5.74
N PHE A 149 4.64 10.57 -5.09
CA PHE A 149 5.94 10.18 -5.60
C PHE A 149 6.11 8.66 -5.48
N MET A 150 6.37 7.99 -6.61
CA MET A 150 6.66 6.56 -6.65
C MET A 150 7.83 6.26 -7.56
N VAL A 151 8.50 5.14 -7.33
CA VAL A 151 9.63 4.70 -8.15
C VAL A 151 9.35 3.32 -8.71
N THR A 152 9.41 3.19 -10.03
CA THR A 152 9.20 1.91 -10.69
C THR A 152 10.35 0.94 -10.41
N PRO A 153 10.14 -0.37 -10.60
CA PRO A 153 11.24 -1.33 -10.68
C PRO A 153 12.26 -0.96 -11.75
N ALA A 154 13.50 -1.43 -11.57
CA ALA A 154 14.56 -1.34 -12.56
C ALA A 154 14.23 -2.15 -13.81
N THR A 155 14.63 -1.62 -14.98
CA THR A 155 14.52 -2.29 -16.28
C THR A 155 15.79 -2.05 -17.10
N ARG A 156 15.92 -2.74 -18.25
CA ARG A 156 17.07 -2.52 -19.14
C ARG A 156 17.16 -1.06 -19.64
N LYS A 157 16.01 -0.39 -19.85
CA LYS A 157 15.96 0.99 -20.34
C LYS A 157 16.09 2.01 -19.20
N CYS A 158 15.66 1.65 -18.00
CA CYS A 158 15.79 2.45 -16.79
C CYS A 158 16.41 1.60 -15.67
N PRO A 159 17.75 1.42 -15.64
CA PRO A 159 18.42 0.49 -14.72
C PRO A 159 18.22 0.80 -13.23
N ARG A 160 17.84 2.03 -12.90
CA ARG A 160 17.54 2.46 -11.52
C ARG A 160 16.05 2.69 -11.30
N GLY A 161 15.21 2.37 -12.28
CA GLY A 161 13.78 2.70 -12.28
C GLY A 161 13.49 4.09 -12.84
N LEU A 162 12.21 4.43 -12.86
CA LEU A 162 11.65 5.68 -13.34
C LEU A 162 10.92 6.34 -12.17
N ILE A 163 11.16 7.63 -11.94
CA ILE A 163 10.43 8.41 -10.95
C ILE A 163 9.07 8.80 -11.55
N LEU A 164 8.00 8.53 -10.82
CA LEU A 164 6.63 8.92 -11.17
C LEU A 164 6.19 10.06 -10.26
N ILE A 165 5.63 11.10 -10.87
CA ILE A 165 5.09 12.26 -10.16
C ILE A 165 3.70 12.56 -10.69
N GLY A 166 2.72 12.66 -9.81
CA GLY A 166 1.38 13.02 -10.23
C GLY A 166 1.25 14.50 -10.59
N GLY A 167 0.55 14.78 -11.67
CA GLY A 167 0.11 16.11 -12.04
C GLY A 167 -1.25 16.08 -12.75
N GLU A 168 -1.84 17.24 -12.99
CA GLU A 168 -3.00 17.36 -13.87
C GLU A 168 -2.52 17.68 -15.29
N LYS A 169 -3.13 17.08 -16.33
CA LYS A 169 -2.77 17.31 -17.74
C LYS A 169 -2.76 18.80 -18.15
N SER A 170 -3.49 19.67 -17.45
CA SER A 170 -3.66 21.09 -17.79
C SER A 170 -2.82 22.07 -16.95
N GLY A 171 -2.05 21.61 -15.97
CA GLY A 171 -1.29 22.49 -15.09
C GLY A 171 0.21 22.51 -15.40
N SER A 172 0.72 23.57 -16.02
CA SER A 172 2.18 23.81 -16.06
C SER A 172 2.66 24.29 -14.69
N LYS A 173 2.82 23.36 -13.74
CA LYS A 173 3.56 23.68 -12.51
C LYS A 173 5.05 23.46 -12.75
N SER A 174 5.88 24.32 -12.15
CA SER A 174 7.32 24.12 -12.09
C SER A 174 7.62 22.73 -11.52
N ASP A 175 8.60 22.04 -12.09
CA ASP A 175 9.06 20.78 -11.49
C ASP A 175 9.56 21.01 -10.07
N PRO A 176 9.16 20.16 -9.10
CA PRO A 176 9.71 20.23 -7.76
C PRO A 176 11.24 20.13 -7.82
N THR A 177 11.92 20.69 -6.82
CA THR A 177 13.39 20.68 -6.79
C THR A 177 13.94 19.26 -6.64
N ALA A 178 13.27 18.40 -5.87
CA ALA A 178 13.79 17.07 -5.56
C ALA A 178 13.99 16.15 -6.79
N PRO A 179 13.03 16.04 -7.72
CA PRO A 179 13.19 15.30 -8.97
C PRO A 179 14.32 15.80 -9.87
N ARG A 180 14.67 17.10 -9.82
CA ARG A 180 15.77 17.66 -10.62
C ARG A 180 17.15 17.22 -10.13
N LEU A 181 17.23 16.87 -8.85
CA LEU A 181 18.46 16.42 -8.20
C LEU A 181 18.59 14.89 -8.18
N ALA A 182 17.53 14.17 -8.58
CA ALA A 182 17.55 12.73 -8.71
C ALA A 182 18.26 12.30 -10.00
N LEU A 183 18.96 11.16 -9.97
CA LEU A 183 19.58 10.58 -11.17
C LEU A 183 18.58 9.94 -12.13
N GLN A 184 17.44 9.48 -11.63
CA GLN A 184 16.50 8.74 -12.46
C GLN A 184 15.72 9.69 -13.36
N PRO A 185 15.33 9.23 -14.57
CA PRO A 185 14.37 9.95 -15.37
C PRO A 185 13.05 10.11 -14.61
N VAL A 186 12.32 11.18 -14.94
CA VAL A 186 11.03 11.51 -14.34
C VAL A 186 9.94 11.40 -15.39
N LEU A 187 8.82 10.79 -15.03
CA LEU A 187 7.59 10.79 -15.81
C LEU A 187 6.46 11.39 -14.98
N ARG A 188 5.82 12.42 -15.52
CA ARG A 188 4.58 12.95 -14.95
C ARG A 188 3.40 12.08 -15.41
N ILE A 189 2.56 11.70 -14.47
CA ILE A 189 1.35 10.90 -14.73
C ILE A 189 0.10 11.64 -14.27
N ASP A 190 -1.03 11.38 -14.91
CA ASP A 190 -2.29 12.04 -14.60
C ASP A 190 -2.94 11.43 -13.36
N VAL A 191 -3.02 12.19 -12.28
CA VAL A 191 -3.64 11.75 -11.03
C VAL A 191 -5.06 12.28 -10.85
N SER A 192 -5.60 13.01 -11.83
CA SER A 192 -6.89 13.70 -11.73
C SER A 192 -8.09 12.76 -11.56
N GLY A 193 -8.91 13.01 -10.54
CA GLY A 193 -10.11 12.21 -10.27
C GLY A 193 -9.90 11.03 -9.30
N THR A 194 -8.84 11.04 -8.50
CA THR A 194 -8.81 10.27 -7.24
C THR A 194 -9.15 11.18 -6.06
N HIS A 195 -9.29 10.57 -4.88
CA HIS A 195 -9.73 11.28 -3.67
C HIS A 195 -8.71 12.31 -3.21
N VAL A 196 -7.42 11.94 -3.21
CA VAL A 196 -6.30 12.83 -2.80
C VAL A 196 -5.46 13.29 -3.98
N SER A 197 -5.62 12.65 -5.16
CA SER A 197 -4.84 12.96 -6.37
C SER A 197 -3.37 12.57 -6.26
N HIS A 198 -3.10 11.38 -5.72
CA HIS A 198 -1.74 10.83 -5.57
C HIS A 198 -1.46 9.67 -6.55
N THR A 199 -0.19 9.46 -6.86
CA THR A 199 0.28 8.38 -7.74
C THR A 199 -0.02 6.98 -7.17
N ASP A 200 0.04 6.82 -5.84
CA ASP A 200 -0.20 5.56 -5.13
C ASP A 200 -1.69 5.16 -5.05
N GLU A 201 -2.59 6.01 -5.57
CA GLU A 201 -4.00 5.70 -5.82
C GLU A 201 -4.24 5.23 -7.27
N ARG A 202 -3.21 5.26 -8.13
CA ARG A 202 -3.32 4.97 -9.57
C ARG A 202 -2.58 3.74 -10.01
N VAL A 203 -1.40 3.53 -9.45
CA VAL A 203 -0.50 2.46 -9.84
C VAL A 203 0.18 1.92 -8.60
N ALA A 204 0.47 0.63 -8.62
CA ALA A 204 1.35 -0.01 -7.66
C ALA A 204 2.31 -0.95 -8.37
N PHE A 205 3.38 -1.34 -7.70
CA PHE A 205 4.34 -2.30 -8.22
C PHE A 205 4.47 -3.47 -7.24
N VAL A 206 4.19 -4.67 -7.73
CA VAL A 206 4.24 -5.90 -6.94
C VAL A 206 5.34 -6.83 -7.46
N GLY A 207 5.88 -7.62 -6.54
CA GLY A 207 7.02 -8.51 -6.78
C GLY A 207 8.36 -7.84 -6.53
N GLY A 208 9.44 -8.55 -6.79
CA GLY A 208 10.81 -8.05 -6.66
C GLY A 208 11.42 -8.19 -5.26
N HIS A 209 12.39 -9.09 -5.15
CA HIS A 209 13.62 -8.96 -4.36
C HIS A 209 14.69 -9.69 -5.18
N GLY A 210 15.48 -8.99 -6.00
CA GLY A 210 16.41 -9.66 -6.94
C GLY A 210 15.74 -10.57 -8.00
N ALA A 211 14.41 -10.55 -8.12
CA ALA A 211 13.66 -11.35 -9.09
C ALA A 211 13.58 -10.64 -10.45
N LYS A 212 13.66 -11.42 -11.53
CA LYS A 212 13.50 -10.93 -12.92
C LYS A 212 12.05 -10.50 -13.25
N ASP A 213 11.10 -10.75 -12.34
CA ASP A 213 9.68 -10.58 -12.61
C ASP A 213 8.99 -9.70 -11.55
N TRP A 214 8.27 -8.70 -12.06
CA TRP A 214 7.44 -7.75 -11.33
C TRP A 214 6.21 -7.45 -12.21
N ALA A 215 5.14 -6.97 -11.57
CA ALA A 215 3.95 -6.47 -12.25
C ALA A 215 3.59 -5.07 -11.75
N MET A 216 3.07 -4.26 -12.67
CA MET A 216 2.42 -3.00 -12.36
C MET A 216 0.92 -3.27 -12.25
N VAL A 217 0.39 -2.94 -11.08
CA VAL A 217 -1.02 -3.10 -10.75
C VAL A 217 -1.73 -1.79 -10.98
N VAL A 218 -2.91 -1.84 -11.60
CA VAL A 218 -3.82 -0.70 -11.73
C VAL A 218 -5.21 -1.05 -11.22
N PRO A 219 -5.94 -0.07 -10.65
CA PRO A 219 -7.31 -0.25 -10.19
C PRO A 219 -8.27 -0.37 -11.39
N SER A 220 -9.21 -1.32 -11.32
CA SER A 220 -10.23 -1.57 -12.34
C SER A 220 -11.63 -1.62 -11.72
N ASN A 221 -12.44 -0.64 -12.07
CA ASN A 221 -13.82 -0.53 -11.63
C ASN A 221 -14.76 -1.44 -12.40
N VAL A 222 -14.44 -1.72 -13.67
CA VAL A 222 -15.19 -2.63 -14.52
C VAL A 222 -15.07 -4.03 -13.95
N LEU A 223 -13.85 -4.42 -13.57
CA LEU A 223 -13.59 -5.70 -12.92
C LEU A 223 -14.29 -5.82 -11.57
N GLY A 224 -14.14 -4.82 -10.68
CA GLY A 224 -14.80 -4.80 -9.38
C GLY A 224 -16.32 -4.98 -9.50
N LYS A 225 -16.98 -4.18 -10.36
CA LYS A 225 -18.43 -4.29 -10.60
C LYS A 225 -18.84 -5.65 -11.16
N SER A 226 -18.06 -6.20 -12.09
CA SER A 226 -18.36 -7.48 -12.73
C SER A 226 -18.32 -8.62 -11.71
N LEU A 227 -17.30 -8.64 -10.84
CA LEU A 227 -17.17 -9.64 -9.78
C LEU A 227 -18.32 -9.55 -8.77
N LEU A 228 -18.69 -8.34 -8.33
CA LEU A 228 -19.79 -8.18 -7.38
C LEU A 228 -21.14 -8.56 -7.99
N LYS A 229 -21.37 -8.24 -9.26
CA LYS A 229 -22.59 -8.65 -9.98
C LYS A 229 -22.70 -10.17 -10.06
N ALA A 230 -21.61 -10.86 -10.37
CA ALA A 230 -21.56 -12.32 -10.42
C ALA A 230 -21.75 -12.96 -9.03
N ALA A 231 -21.09 -12.40 -8.00
CA ALA A 231 -21.28 -12.81 -6.62
C ALA A 231 -22.74 -12.68 -6.17
N ASN A 232 -23.38 -11.56 -6.50
CA ASN A 232 -24.78 -11.34 -6.19
C ASN A 232 -25.71 -12.35 -6.90
N ALA A 233 -25.48 -12.60 -8.19
CA ALA A 233 -26.25 -13.59 -8.94
C ALA A 233 -26.17 -15.00 -8.33
N SER A 234 -25.02 -15.36 -7.75
CA SER A 234 -24.83 -16.66 -7.07
C SER A 234 -25.71 -16.85 -5.82
N HIS A 235 -26.23 -15.76 -5.24
CA HIS A 235 -27.13 -15.78 -4.08
C HIS A 235 -28.62 -15.79 -4.47
N GLY A 236 -28.94 -15.86 -5.76
CA GLY A 236 -30.33 -15.90 -6.25
C GLY A 236 -31.06 -14.55 -6.23
N THR A 237 -30.35 -13.45 -5.95
CA THR A 237 -30.88 -12.08 -5.95
C THR A 237 -30.64 -11.40 -7.30
N GLN A 238 -31.69 -11.21 -8.09
CA GLN A 238 -31.60 -10.60 -9.43
C GLN A 238 -31.49 -9.06 -9.43
N ASP A 239 -31.99 -8.40 -8.38
CA ASP A 239 -32.04 -6.92 -8.29
C ASP A 239 -31.41 -6.43 -7.00
N VAL A 240 -30.10 -6.17 -7.04
CA VAL A 240 -29.45 -5.35 -6.02
C VAL A 240 -29.20 -3.98 -6.64
N PRO A 241 -29.79 -2.90 -6.10
CA PRO A 241 -29.51 -1.54 -6.58
C PRO A 241 -28.00 -1.29 -6.65
N ASP A 242 -27.52 -0.48 -7.60
CA ASP A 242 -26.09 -0.07 -7.67
C ASP A 242 -25.58 0.52 -6.32
N THR A 243 -26.50 1.00 -5.50
CA THR A 243 -26.28 1.55 -4.15
C THR A 243 -26.14 0.49 -3.05
N TRP A 244 -26.54 -0.75 -3.34
CA TRP A 244 -26.50 -1.89 -2.43
C TRP A 244 -25.37 -2.86 -2.75
N LEU A 245 -24.43 -2.52 -3.66
CA LEU A 245 -23.16 -3.26 -3.85
C LEU A 245 -22.26 -3.30 -2.57
N TRP A 246 -22.82 -2.90 -1.42
CA TRP A 246 -22.24 -2.53 -0.15
C TRP A 246 -22.90 -3.32 0.96
N CYS A 247 -22.39 -4.53 1.19
CA CYS A 247 -22.26 -5.18 2.50
C CYS A 247 -22.16 -6.70 2.27
N SER A 248 -20.97 -7.29 2.42
CA SER A 248 -21.01 -8.42 3.35
C SER A 248 -21.31 -7.85 4.71
N ARG A 249 -21.96 -8.64 5.57
CA ARG A 249 -22.35 -8.27 6.93
C ARG A 249 -21.17 -7.73 7.80
N GLY A 250 -19.94 -7.73 7.28
CA GLY A 250 -18.73 -7.20 7.90
C GLY A 250 -18.49 -5.69 7.80
N PHE A 251 -19.03 -4.94 6.83
CA PHE A 251 -18.82 -3.47 6.83
C PHE A 251 -19.62 -2.77 7.94
N THR A 252 -20.71 -3.39 8.38
CA THR A 252 -21.43 -2.96 9.57
C THR A 252 -20.58 -3.14 10.82
N ILE A 253 -19.62 -4.06 10.83
CA ILE A 253 -18.66 -4.25 11.92
C ILE A 253 -17.70 -3.05 11.97
N GLY A 254 -17.05 -2.68 10.86
CA GLY A 254 -16.17 -1.50 10.80
C GLY A 254 -16.89 -0.17 11.07
N ALA A 255 -18.12 -0.02 10.59
CA ALA A 255 -18.95 1.15 10.88
C ALA A 255 -19.48 1.16 12.34
N HIS A 256 -19.62 -0.01 12.99
CA HIS A 256 -19.92 -0.11 14.42
C HIS A 256 -18.71 0.29 15.30
N LEU A 257 -17.48 0.27 14.76
CA LEU A 257 -16.25 0.58 15.50
C LEU A 257 -16.00 2.09 15.73
N ASN A 258 -16.93 2.97 15.34
CA ASN A 258 -17.00 4.33 15.89
C ASN A 258 -17.93 4.40 17.11
N ALA A 259 -17.74 3.47 18.05
CA ALA A 259 -18.51 3.37 19.28
C ALA A 259 -18.05 4.37 20.36
N ARG A 260 -18.30 5.66 20.08
CA ARG A 260 -18.86 6.57 21.10
C ARG A 260 -20.16 7.24 20.64
N ASN A 261 -20.57 7.06 19.38
CA ASN A 261 -21.79 7.71 18.89
C ASN A 261 -22.42 6.92 17.72
N PRO A 262 -23.58 6.25 17.91
CA PRO A 262 -24.38 5.65 16.84
C PRO A 262 -24.70 6.61 15.67
N GLN A 263 -24.59 7.93 15.90
CA GLN A 263 -24.71 8.98 14.89
C GLN A 263 -23.55 8.95 13.87
N MET A 264 -22.31 8.65 14.29
CA MET A 264 -21.15 8.57 13.39
C MET A 264 -21.21 7.35 12.47
N THR A 265 -21.70 6.21 12.97
CA THR A 265 -21.99 5.02 12.16
C THR A 265 -23.04 5.32 11.09
N ARG A 266 -24.13 6.01 11.49
CA ARG A 266 -25.14 6.48 10.53
C ARG A 266 -24.53 7.48 9.56
N GLN A 267 -23.71 8.43 10.02
CA GLN A 267 -23.03 9.40 9.16
C GLN A 267 -22.05 8.76 8.19
N TYR A 268 -21.30 7.71 8.56
CA TYR A 268 -20.39 7.03 7.65
C TYR A 268 -21.14 6.15 6.66
N ARG A 269 -22.18 5.43 7.11
CA ARG A 269 -23.09 4.72 6.21
C ARG A 269 -23.77 5.69 5.25
N THR A 270 -24.30 6.79 5.75
CA THR A 270 -24.87 7.88 4.95
C THR A 270 -23.82 8.50 4.05
N PHE A 271 -22.58 8.69 4.48
CA PHE A 271 -21.47 9.16 3.64
C PHE A 271 -21.18 8.19 2.50
N CYS A 272 -21.08 6.88 2.77
CA CYS A 272 -20.90 5.86 1.73
C CYS A 272 -22.11 5.78 0.79
N GLU A 273 -23.34 5.83 1.31
CA GLU A 273 -24.58 5.86 0.54
C GLU A 273 -24.65 7.15 -0.32
N GLU A 274 -24.32 8.31 0.23
CA GLU A 274 -24.23 9.60 -0.48
C GLU A 274 -23.12 9.59 -1.53
N LYS A 275 -21.93 9.08 -1.22
CA LYS A 275 -20.80 8.99 -2.16
C LYS A 275 -21.05 7.99 -3.28
N SER A 276 -21.72 6.88 -2.99
CA SER A 276 -22.12 5.89 -3.99
C SER A 276 -23.18 6.47 -4.95
N THR A 277 -24.13 7.26 -4.43
CA THR A 277 -25.27 7.84 -5.17
C THR A 277 -24.98 9.17 -5.87
N GLN A 278 -23.94 9.91 -5.49
CA GLN A 278 -23.59 11.18 -6.13
C GLN A 278 -23.16 10.98 -7.60
N HIS A 279 -23.96 11.50 -8.54
CA HIS A 279 -23.71 11.45 -9.99
C HIS A 279 -22.35 12.03 -10.40
N ARG A 280 -21.81 13.00 -9.64
CA ARG A 280 -20.46 13.57 -9.85
C ARG A 280 -19.36 12.50 -9.77
N HIS A 281 -19.53 11.53 -8.87
CA HIS A 281 -18.59 10.42 -8.70
C HIS A 281 -18.77 9.30 -9.72
N ALA A 282 -19.91 9.19 -10.42
CA ALA A 282 -20.07 8.19 -11.48
C ALA A 282 -19.16 8.48 -12.69
N GLY A 283 -19.07 9.75 -13.10
CA GLY A 283 -18.15 10.19 -14.16
C GLY A 283 -16.68 10.11 -13.75
N GLU A 284 -16.35 10.52 -12.51
CA GLU A 284 -15.00 10.40 -11.94
C GLU A 284 -14.56 8.93 -11.81
N ARG A 285 -15.45 8.04 -11.35
CA ARG A 285 -15.19 6.59 -11.29
C ARG A 285 -14.93 6.01 -12.68
N GLY A 286 -15.74 6.36 -13.69
CA GLY A 286 -15.54 5.90 -15.07
C GLY A 286 -14.17 6.30 -15.63
N ARG A 287 -13.74 7.54 -15.36
CA ARG A 287 -12.42 8.04 -15.75
C ARG A 287 -11.27 7.47 -14.92
N HIS A 288 -11.54 6.96 -13.72
CA HIS A 288 -10.49 6.48 -12.83
C HIS A 288 -9.68 5.33 -13.45
N GLU A 289 -10.36 4.29 -13.94
CA GLU A 289 -9.71 3.15 -14.61
C GLU A 289 -9.06 3.56 -15.93
N GLU A 290 -9.75 4.36 -16.75
CA GLU A 290 -9.24 4.85 -18.03
C GLU A 290 -7.91 5.61 -17.86
N VAL A 291 -7.87 6.57 -16.93
CA VAL A 291 -6.67 7.36 -16.63
C VAL A 291 -5.56 6.47 -16.05
N SER A 292 -5.88 5.52 -15.17
CA SER A 292 -4.89 4.58 -14.64
C SER A 292 -4.30 3.68 -15.74
N LEU A 293 -5.10 3.26 -16.71
CA LEU A 293 -4.65 2.50 -17.88
C LEU A 293 -3.79 3.35 -18.83
N GLU A 294 -4.18 4.59 -19.12
CA GLU A 294 -3.37 5.52 -19.91
C GLU A 294 -1.99 5.75 -19.27
N ASN A 295 -1.96 6.02 -17.96
CA ASN A 295 -0.73 6.15 -17.20
C ASN A 295 0.11 4.89 -17.29
N ALA A 296 -0.50 3.72 -17.08
CA ALA A 296 0.18 2.43 -17.18
C ALA A 296 0.85 2.23 -18.54
N HIS A 297 0.15 2.53 -19.64
CA HIS A 297 0.74 2.44 -20.98
C HIS A 297 1.94 3.37 -21.17
N ALA A 298 1.83 4.63 -20.73
CA ALA A 298 2.92 5.59 -20.80
C ALA A 298 4.14 5.17 -19.96
N ILE A 299 3.90 4.67 -18.73
CA ILE A 299 4.94 4.15 -17.84
C ILE A 299 5.67 2.98 -18.50
N LEU A 300 4.94 1.97 -18.97
CA LEU A 300 5.54 0.77 -19.58
C LEU A 300 6.31 1.10 -20.85
N GLU A 301 5.82 2.01 -21.69
CA GLU A 301 6.54 2.49 -22.87
C GLU A 301 7.88 3.15 -22.48
N LYS A 302 7.88 4.00 -21.45
CA LYS A 302 9.11 4.62 -20.95
C LYS A 302 10.09 3.60 -20.39
N LEU A 303 9.60 2.57 -19.72
CA LEU A 303 10.40 1.44 -19.23
C LEU A 303 10.84 0.46 -20.33
N GLY A 304 10.28 0.55 -21.54
CA GLY A 304 10.57 -0.39 -22.62
C GLY A 304 9.94 -1.78 -22.40
N GLU A 305 8.84 -1.82 -21.64
CA GLU A 305 8.12 -3.02 -21.25
C GLU A 305 6.78 -3.12 -21.98
N LYS A 306 6.19 -4.33 -22.02
CA LYS A 306 4.89 -4.57 -22.66
C LYS A 306 3.80 -4.80 -21.62
N ALA A 307 2.62 -4.20 -21.83
CA ALA A 307 1.44 -4.42 -20.99
C ALA A 307 1.10 -5.91 -20.81
N SER A 308 1.15 -6.68 -21.91
CA SER A 308 0.95 -8.14 -21.90
C SER A 308 1.89 -8.93 -20.99
N LYS A 309 2.97 -8.32 -20.52
CA LYS A 309 3.96 -8.94 -19.63
C LYS A 309 3.97 -8.36 -18.23
N ARG A 310 3.47 -7.14 -18.04
CA ARG A 310 3.64 -6.38 -16.79
C ARG A 310 2.35 -5.86 -16.17
N LEU A 311 1.28 -5.67 -16.93
CA LEU A 311 0.07 -5.04 -16.42
C LEU A 311 -0.80 -6.06 -15.68
N MET A 312 -1.26 -5.71 -14.49
CA MET A 312 -2.24 -6.48 -13.72
C MET A 312 -3.38 -5.57 -13.29
N LEU A 313 -4.62 -6.05 -13.36
CA LEU A 313 -5.79 -5.31 -12.91
C LEU A 313 -6.19 -5.80 -11.53
N PHE A 314 -6.35 -4.89 -10.57
CA PHE A 314 -7.00 -5.18 -9.31
C PHE A 314 -8.43 -4.65 -9.31
N PRO A 315 -9.41 -5.41 -8.79
CA PRO A 315 -10.76 -4.90 -8.65
C PRO A 315 -10.76 -3.72 -7.67
N ASP A 316 -11.28 -2.57 -8.11
CA ASP A 316 -11.34 -1.38 -7.28
C ASP A 316 -12.59 -0.54 -7.56
N LEU A 317 -13.25 -0.05 -6.51
CA LEU A 317 -14.41 0.83 -6.57
C LEU A 317 -14.07 2.15 -5.86
N PRO A 318 -13.52 3.13 -6.59
CA PRO A 318 -12.94 4.32 -6.00
C PRO A 318 -13.93 5.10 -5.13
N GLY A 319 -13.45 5.48 -3.95
CA GLY A 319 -14.19 6.30 -2.99
C GLY A 319 -15.29 5.54 -2.23
N VAL A 320 -15.28 4.20 -2.30
CA VAL A 320 -16.33 3.41 -1.67
C VAL A 320 -15.79 2.26 -0.80
N HIS A 321 -14.67 1.63 -1.15
CA HIS A 321 -13.93 0.71 -0.27
C HIS A 321 -12.44 1.09 -0.20
N PRO A 322 -11.64 0.49 0.72
CA PRO A 322 -10.20 0.71 0.76
C PRO A 322 -9.53 0.43 -0.59
N CYS A 323 -8.69 1.36 -1.04
CA CYS A 323 -8.06 1.32 -2.36
C CYS A 323 -7.10 0.13 -2.45
N SER A 324 -7.42 -0.86 -3.29
CA SER A 324 -6.66 -2.12 -3.39
C SER A 324 -5.23 -1.94 -3.90
N VAL A 325 -4.98 -0.87 -4.68
CA VAL A 325 -3.65 -0.55 -5.20
C VAL A 325 -2.81 0.28 -4.23
N ASN A 326 -3.41 0.84 -3.18
CA ASN A 326 -2.66 1.53 -2.13
C ASN A 326 -2.10 0.50 -1.12
N LEU A 327 -1.24 -0.39 -1.65
CA LEU A 327 -0.73 -1.59 -1.00
C LEU A 327 0.73 -1.44 -0.55
N LEU A 328 1.20 -2.39 0.25
CA LEU A 328 2.60 -2.51 0.63
C LEU A 328 3.26 -3.73 0.01
N ASN A 329 4.48 -3.56 -0.49
CA ASN A 329 5.33 -4.64 -0.94
C ASN A 329 6.47 -4.84 0.06
N VAL A 330 6.53 -6.00 0.69
CA VAL A 330 7.43 -6.31 1.79
C VAL A 330 8.09 -7.65 1.52
N ASN A 331 9.32 -7.63 0.99
CA ASN A 331 10.17 -8.82 0.78
C ASN A 331 9.43 -10.04 0.16
N GLY A 332 8.63 -9.80 -0.89
CA GLY A 332 7.88 -10.86 -1.59
C GLY A 332 6.46 -11.12 -1.07
N LEU A 333 6.08 -10.49 0.05
CA LEU A 333 4.70 -10.42 0.52
C LEU A 333 4.04 -9.12 0.02
N VAL A 334 2.88 -9.24 -0.61
CA VAL A 334 2.03 -8.11 -0.96
C VAL A 334 0.95 -7.96 0.12
N VAL A 335 0.99 -6.86 0.87
CA VAL A 335 -0.02 -6.56 1.89
C VAL A 335 -1.04 -5.58 1.30
N VAL A 336 -2.27 -6.04 1.15
CA VAL A 336 -3.36 -5.31 0.49
C VAL A 336 -4.38 -4.86 1.54
N PRO A 337 -4.95 -3.65 1.41
CA PRO A 337 -6.13 -3.26 2.19
C PRO A 337 -7.27 -4.27 2.09
N ARG A 338 -7.88 -4.65 3.22
CA ARG A 338 -9.11 -5.46 3.24
C ARG A 338 -10.20 -4.78 2.43
N GLN A 339 -10.86 -5.54 1.56
CA GLN A 339 -11.87 -4.99 0.65
C GLN A 339 -13.27 -4.97 1.29
N HIS A 340 -13.52 -5.89 2.23
CA HIS A 340 -14.78 -6.02 2.97
C HIS A 340 -16.03 -6.08 2.05
N ALA A 341 -15.86 -6.65 0.87
CA ALA A 341 -16.86 -6.80 -0.17
C ALA A 341 -17.76 -8.04 0.08
N TYR A 342 -18.54 -8.41 -0.94
CA TYR A 342 -19.46 -9.55 -0.87
C TYR A 342 -18.71 -10.87 -0.65
N ARG A 343 -19.21 -11.67 0.29
CA ARG A 343 -18.68 -13.01 0.57
C ARG A 343 -19.53 -14.08 -0.10
N VAL A 344 -18.88 -15.09 -0.66
CA VAL A 344 -19.49 -16.23 -1.35
C VAL A 344 -18.87 -17.54 -0.85
N SER A 345 -19.53 -18.67 -1.13
CA SER A 345 -18.93 -19.97 -0.86
C SER A 345 -17.69 -20.19 -1.76
N PRO A 346 -16.70 -21.00 -1.32
CA PRO A 346 -15.53 -21.32 -2.13
C PRO A 346 -15.88 -21.87 -3.52
N VAL A 347 -16.93 -22.69 -3.63
CA VAL A 347 -17.40 -23.25 -4.91
C VAL A 347 -17.87 -22.13 -5.84
N ALA A 348 -18.71 -21.21 -5.34
CA ALA A 348 -19.19 -20.09 -6.13
C ALA A 348 -18.05 -19.13 -6.51
N ALA A 349 -17.10 -18.87 -5.60
CA ALA A 349 -15.92 -18.08 -5.89
C ALA A 349 -15.11 -18.66 -7.06
N VAL A 350 -14.87 -19.98 -7.08
CA VAL A 350 -14.13 -20.64 -8.16
C VAL A 350 -14.80 -20.43 -9.52
N ASP A 351 -16.12 -20.56 -9.59
CA ASP A 351 -16.88 -20.35 -10.82
C ASP A 351 -16.75 -18.91 -11.32
N ILE A 352 -17.02 -17.94 -10.43
CA ILE A 352 -16.96 -16.51 -10.74
C ILE A 352 -15.55 -16.10 -11.19
N LEU A 353 -14.53 -16.53 -10.46
CA LEU A 353 -13.14 -16.19 -10.75
C LEU A 353 -12.69 -16.82 -12.08
N HIS A 354 -13.05 -18.08 -12.35
CA HIS A 354 -12.72 -18.72 -13.60
C HIS A 354 -13.28 -17.94 -14.80
N GLU A 355 -14.55 -17.53 -14.76
CA GLU A 355 -15.14 -16.70 -15.80
C GLU A 355 -14.44 -15.33 -15.93
N ALA A 356 -14.13 -14.68 -14.80
CA ALA A 356 -13.45 -13.39 -14.78
C ALA A 356 -12.06 -13.47 -15.45
N PHE A 357 -11.23 -14.48 -15.13
CA PHE A 357 -9.92 -14.65 -15.74
C PHE A 357 -10.01 -14.89 -17.26
N GLN A 358 -11.01 -15.64 -17.73
CA GLN A 358 -11.24 -15.84 -19.17
C GLN A 358 -11.63 -14.54 -19.88
N GLY A 359 -12.41 -13.67 -19.22
CA GLY A 359 -12.77 -12.36 -19.74
C GLY A 359 -11.56 -11.42 -19.84
N ILE A 360 -10.77 -11.34 -18.77
CA ILE A 360 -9.66 -10.39 -18.63
C ILE A 360 -8.47 -10.73 -19.53
N ALA A 361 -8.21 -12.02 -19.83
CA ALA A 361 -7.12 -12.42 -20.73
C ALA A 361 -7.22 -11.79 -22.13
N LYS A 362 -8.42 -11.36 -22.54
CA LYS A 362 -8.63 -10.64 -23.81
C LYS A 362 -8.05 -9.22 -23.82
N HIS A 363 -7.78 -8.65 -22.65
CA HIS A 363 -7.30 -7.28 -22.47
C HIS A 363 -5.78 -7.18 -22.25
N GLY A 364 -5.06 -8.30 -22.38
CA GLY A 364 -3.59 -8.32 -22.31
C GLY A 364 -2.94 -7.94 -20.97
N PRO A 365 -3.48 -8.30 -19.78
CA PRO A 365 -2.67 -8.30 -18.56
C PRO A 365 -1.76 -9.54 -18.47
N CYS A 366 -0.75 -9.47 -17.61
CA CYS A 366 0.27 -10.50 -17.39
C CYS A 366 -0.22 -11.72 -16.60
N VAL A 367 -1.52 -11.77 -16.29
CA VAL A 367 -2.12 -12.85 -15.51
C VAL A 367 -2.21 -14.11 -16.37
N LYS A 368 -1.68 -15.23 -15.85
CA LYS A 368 -1.82 -16.53 -16.50
C LYS A 368 -3.28 -16.99 -16.42
N LEU A 369 -3.81 -17.50 -17.54
CA LEU A 369 -5.07 -18.23 -17.51
C LEU A 369 -4.91 -19.48 -16.64
N LEU A 370 -5.63 -19.51 -15.52
CA LEU A 370 -5.63 -20.65 -14.61
C LEU A 370 -6.74 -21.63 -14.96
N ALA A 371 -6.42 -22.92 -14.85
CA ALA A 371 -7.47 -23.93 -14.87
C ALA A 371 -8.31 -23.81 -13.59
N LYS A 372 -9.60 -24.15 -13.70
CA LYS A 372 -10.55 -24.12 -12.58
C LYS A 372 -10.05 -24.85 -11.32
N LYS A 373 -9.32 -25.96 -11.49
CA LYS A 373 -8.71 -26.72 -10.39
C LYS A 373 -7.64 -25.94 -9.63
N ASP A 374 -6.87 -25.10 -10.33
CA ASP A 374 -5.81 -24.29 -9.72
C ASP A 374 -6.44 -23.12 -8.97
N ILE A 375 -7.47 -22.49 -9.53
CA ILE A 375 -8.28 -21.49 -8.83
C ILE A 375 -8.89 -22.10 -7.56
N ALA A 376 -9.46 -23.31 -7.63
CA ALA A 376 -10.03 -24.00 -6.48
C ALA A 376 -9.01 -24.22 -5.36
N ARG A 377 -7.79 -24.66 -5.72
CA ARG A 377 -6.70 -24.81 -4.74
C ARG A 377 -6.39 -23.48 -4.04
N GLU A 378 -6.17 -22.41 -4.79
CA GLU A 378 -5.81 -21.11 -4.20
C GLU A 378 -6.96 -20.49 -3.38
N VAL A 379 -8.22 -20.65 -3.79
CA VAL A 379 -9.39 -20.22 -3.02
C VAL A 379 -9.52 -21.00 -1.71
N SER A 380 -9.28 -22.31 -1.73
CA SER A 380 -9.23 -23.12 -0.51
C SER A 380 -8.11 -22.65 0.42
N THR A 381 -6.90 -22.40 -0.10
CA THR A 381 -5.79 -21.83 0.68
C THR A 381 -6.16 -20.49 1.31
N LEU A 382 -6.84 -19.60 0.57
CA LEU A 382 -7.31 -18.33 1.12
C LEU A 382 -8.31 -18.53 2.27
N ALA A 383 -9.29 -19.43 2.09
CA ALA A 383 -10.29 -19.74 3.11
C ALA A 383 -9.67 -20.34 4.38
N GLU A 384 -8.65 -21.20 4.22
CA GLU A 384 -7.89 -21.79 5.33
C GLU A 384 -7.04 -20.78 6.07
N ARG A 385 -6.46 -19.80 5.36
CA ARG A 385 -5.59 -18.78 5.94
C ARG A 385 -6.34 -17.62 6.60
N TYR A 386 -7.52 -17.31 6.08
CA TYR A 386 -8.43 -16.32 6.64
C TYR A 386 -9.76 -16.97 7.03
N PRO A 387 -9.74 -17.93 7.97
CA PRO A 387 -10.96 -18.55 8.46
C PRO A 387 -11.79 -17.57 9.29
N THR A 388 -11.20 -16.41 9.62
CA THR A 388 -11.77 -15.38 10.47
C THR A 388 -11.63 -13.98 9.86
N LEU A 389 -12.55 -13.09 10.26
CA LEU A 389 -12.54 -11.65 10.03
C LEU A 389 -12.00 -10.94 11.27
N PRO A 390 -11.03 -10.02 11.14
CA PRO A 390 -10.57 -9.24 12.27
C PRO A 390 -11.64 -8.24 12.73
N PHE A 391 -11.76 -8.06 14.04
CA PHE A 391 -12.59 -7.05 14.70
C PHE A 391 -11.79 -6.36 15.79
N TYR A 392 -11.75 -5.03 15.80
CA TYR A 392 -10.86 -4.32 16.70
C TYR A 392 -11.60 -3.49 17.75
N LEU A 393 -11.31 -3.75 19.01
CA LEU A 393 -11.71 -2.89 20.12
C LEU A 393 -10.60 -1.89 20.43
N ARG A 394 -10.88 -0.59 20.38
CA ARG A 394 -9.86 0.48 20.52
C ARG A 394 -9.39 0.70 21.98
N PRO A 395 -8.24 1.35 22.21
CA PRO A 395 -7.84 1.78 23.55
C PRO A 395 -8.94 2.60 24.23
N GLY A 396 -9.29 2.22 25.46
CA GLY A 396 -10.34 2.88 26.24
C GLY A 396 -11.77 2.54 25.82
N GLU A 397 -11.97 1.67 24.83
CA GLU A 397 -13.27 1.06 24.56
C GLU A 397 -13.45 -0.23 25.35
N SER A 398 -14.70 -0.51 25.66
CA SER A 398 -15.07 -1.75 26.32
C SER A 398 -16.40 -2.26 25.78
N MET A 399 -16.50 -3.58 25.64
CA MET A 399 -17.73 -4.24 25.19
C MET A 399 -17.82 -5.64 25.77
N THR A 400 -19.03 -6.16 25.91
CA THR A 400 -19.18 -7.57 26.31
C THR A 400 -18.83 -8.50 25.14
N TRP A 401 -18.39 -9.74 25.43
CA TRP A 401 -18.21 -10.76 24.39
C TRP A 401 -19.49 -10.99 23.58
N GLU A 402 -20.64 -10.94 24.23
CA GLU A 402 -21.95 -11.04 23.60
C GLU A 402 -22.24 -9.88 22.64
N ASP A 403 -21.96 -8.63 23.04
CA ASP A 403 -22.10 -7.47 22.17
C ASP A 403 -21.12 -7.50 21.00
N ALA A 404 -19.90 -8.00 21.23
CA ALA A 404 -18.94 -8.24 20.16
C ALA A 404 -19.55 -9.21 19.15
N ALA A 405 -19.98 -10.40 19.60
CA ALA A 405 -20.58 -11.42 18.73
C ALA A 405 -21.85 -10.93 18.00
N LYS A 406 -22.71 -10.14 18.64
CA LYS A 406 -23.86 -9.50 17.99
C LYS A 406 -23.45 -8.50 16.91
N THR A 407 -22.43 -7.69 17.21
CA THR A 407 -21.84 -6.76 16.23
C THR A 407 -21.31 -7.53 15.03
N CYS A 408 -20.69 -8.69 15.28
CA CYS A 408 -20.12 -9.54 14.24
C CYS A 408 -21.17 -10.18 13.32
N THR A 409 -22.32 -10.58 13.87
CA THR A 409 -23.36 -11.30 13.13
C THR A 409 -24.46 -10.39 12.60
N LEU A 410 -24.50 -9.13 13.06
CA LEU A 410 -25.61 -8.19 12.91
C LEU A 410 -26.91 -8.67 13.55
N ALA A 411 -26.83 -9.66 14.44
CA ALA A 411 -27.98 -10.14 15.15
C ALA A 411 -28.49 -9.06 16.12
N LYS A 412 -29.78 -8.74 16.02
CA LYS A 412 -30.45 -7.83 16.95
C LYS A 412 -30.59 -8.46 18.33
N ASP A 413 -30.70 -9.80 18.37
CA ASP A 413 -30.96 -10.58 19.57
C ASP A 413 -29.81 -11.54 19.89
N ARG A 414 -29.54 -11.69 21.18
CA ARG A 414 -28.57 -12.60 21.78
C ARG A 414 -28.92 -14.08 21.66
N THR A 415 -30.19 -14.37 21.40
CA THR A 415 -30.64 -15.76 21.21
C THR A 415 -30.39 -16.28 19.80
N ASP A 416 -29.92 -15.42 18.89
CA ASP A 416 -29.63 -15.79 17.51
C ASP A 416 -28.55 -16.89 17.48
N PRO A 417 -28.81 -18.04 16.81
CA PRO A 417 -27.84 -19.12 16.69
C PRO A 417 -26.46 -18.67 16.18
N SER A 418 -26.41 -17.66 15.30
CA SER A 418 -25.16 -17.13 14.77
C SER A 418 -24.29 -16.47 15.84
N VAL A 419 -24.90 -15.79 16.83
CA VAL A 419 -24.15 -15.17 17.95
C VAL A 419 -23.48 -16.27 18.77
N ARG A 420 -24.17 -17.39 18.98
CA ARG A 420 -23.62 -18.53 19.70
C ARG A 420 -22.49 -19.21 18.92
N GLU A 421 -22.65 -19.40 17.61
CA GLU A 421 -21.57 -19.91 16.76
C GLU A 421 -20.31 -19.05 16.83
N VAL A 422 -20.46 -17.72 16.81
CA VAL A 422 -19.32 -16.79 16.94
C VAL A 422 -18.68 -16.90 18.33
N LEU A 423 -19.45 -16.89 19.41
CA LEU A 423 -18.92 -17.02 20.77
C LEU A 423 -18.19 -18.35 21.00
N ASP A 424 -18.77 -19.45 20.51
CA ASP A 424 -18.18 -20.79 20.64
C ASP A 424 -16.86 -20.88 19.86
N ALA A 425 -16.79 -20.28 18.67
CA ALA A 425 -15.58 -20.27 17.87
C ALA A 425 -14.51 -19.29 18.37
N LEU A 426 -14.91 -18.18 19.01
CA LEU A 426 -14.03 -17.32 19.81
C LEU A 426 -13.58 -18.01 21.10
N LYS A 427 -14.05 -19.23 21.38
CA LYS A 427 -13.76 -20.02 22.58
C LYS A 427 -14.16 -19.30 23.88
N VAL A 428 -15.24 -18.52 23.85
CA VAL A 428 -15.77 -17.81 25.01
C VAL A 428 -16.63 -18.76 25.85
N PRO A 429 -16.26 -19.05 27.11
CA PRO A 429 -17.06 -19.93 27.96
C PRO A 429 -18.48 -19.38 28.20
N PRO A 430 -19.50 -20.23 28.43
CA PRO A 430 -20.88 -19.78 28.65
C PRO A 430 -21.07 -18.74 29.77
N GLY A 431 -20.21 -18.77 30.80
CA GLY A 431 -20.23 -17.81 31.91
C GLY A 431 -19.53 -16.48 31.61
N GLU A 432 -18.72 -16.39 30.56
CA GLU A 432 -17.95 -15.19 30.22
C GLU A 432 -18.61 -14.31 29.16
N ARG A 433 -19.80 -14.70 28.65
CA ARG A 433 -20.51 -13.94 27.60
C ARG A 433 -20.78 -12.48 27.97
N GLY A 434 -21.09 -12.24 29.25
CA GLY A 434 -21.29 -10.91 29.81
C GLY A 434 -20.01 -10.22 30.31
N ASN A 435 -18.85 -10.87 30.22
CA ASN A 435 -17.60 -10.25 30.62
C ASN A 435 -17.21 -9.17 29.64
N THR A 436 -16.81 -8.03 30.20
CA THR A 436 -16.32 -6.89 29.45
C THR A 436 -14.91 -7.17 28.94
N ILE A 437 -14.75 -7.14 27.62
CA ILE A 437 -13.48 -7.00 26.93
C ILE A 437 -13.12 -5.52 26.96
N VAL A 438 -11.84 -5.21 27.22
CA VAL A 438 -11.30 -3.84 27.16
C VAL A 438 -10.23 -3.82 26.06
N GLY A 439 -10.27 -2.82 25.18
CA GLY A 439 -9.27 -2.65 24.13
C GLY A 439 -7.95 -2.05 24.66
N PRO A 440 -6.86 -2.06 23.88
CA PRO A 440 -6.77 -2.46 22.48
C PRO A 440 -6.77 -3.99 22.28
N ARG A 441 -7.64 -4.52 21.41
CA ARG A 441 -7.69 -5.97 21.12
C ARG A 441 -8.26 -6.28 19.74
N VAL A 442 -7.61 -7.17 18.98
CA VAL A 442 -8.15 -7.76 17.75
C VAL A 442 -8.83 -9.10 18.08
N LEU A 443 -10.13 -9.21 17.80
CA LEU A 443 -10.92 -10.44 17.85
C LEU A 443 -10.98 -11.06 16.45
N GLN A 444 -10.94 -12.38 16.38
CA GLN A 444 -10.95 -13.14 15.12
C GLN A 444 -12.30 -13.84 14.94
N ILE A 445 -13.19 -13.27 14.15
CA ILE A 445 -14.58 -13.73 13.97
C ILE A 445 -14.65 -14.81 12.88
N PRO A 446 -15.26 -15.98 13.09
CA PRO A 446 -15.39 -16.98 12.03
C PRO A 446 -16.07 -16.43 10.77
N ALA A 447 -15.46 -16.69 9.62
CA ALA A 447 -15.97 -16.28 8.32
C ALA A 447 -16.96 -17.29 7.71
N GLN A 448 -17.48 -18.23 8.51
CA GLN A 448 -18.47 -19.26 8.13
C GLN A 448 -18.15 -20.00 6.81
N GLY A 449 -16.87 -20.27 6.55
CA GLY A 449 -16.46 -20.99 5.34
C GLY A 449 -16.74 -20.26 4.03
N THR A 450 -16.82 -18.92 4.06
CA THR A 450 -16.96 -18.06 2.89
C THR A 450 -15.67 -17.31 2.60
N VAL A 451 -15.53 -16.77 1.39
CA VAL A 451 -14.42 -15.88 1.00
C VAL A 451 -14.97 -14.57 0.42
N ASP A 452 -14.25 -13.47 0.64
CA ASP A 452 -14.53 -12.19 -0.02
C ASP A 452 -14.14 -12.29 -1.50
N ILE A 453 -15.05 -11.96 -2.42
CA ILE A 453 -14.83 -12.19 -3.85
C ILE A 453 -13.75 -11.28 -4.45
N LEU A 454 -13.56 -10.07 -3.93
CA LEU A 454 -12.54 -9.15 -4.42
C LEU A 454 -11.16 -9.56 -3.88
N GLU A 455 -11.08 -9.87 -2.58
CA GLU A 455 -9.86 -10.41 -1.97
C GLU A 455 -9.46 -11.73 -2.63
N ALA A 456 -10.42 -12.61 -2.95
CA ALA A 456 -10.16 -13.86 -3.65
C ALA A 456 -9.57 -13.64 -5.04
N PHE A 457 -10.10 -12.68 -5.81
CA PHE A 457 -9.53 -12.35 -7.11
C PHE A 457 -8.09 -11.83 -7.00
N ILE A 458 -7.83 -10.91 -6.07
CA ILE A 458 -6.50 -10.34 -5.83
C ILE A 458 -5.51 -11.44 -5.42
N PHE A 459 -5.90 -12.27 -4.46
CA PHE A 459 -5.10 -13.39 -3.98
C PHE A 459 -4.71 -14.30 -5.14
N VAL A 460 -5.69 -14.84 -5.87
CA VAL A 460 -5.44 -15.76 -6.99
C VAL A 460 -4.57 -15.11 -8.08
N SER A 461 -4.78 -13.82 -8.37
CA SER A 461 -3.98 -13.07 -9.36
C SER A 461 -2.51 -12.97 -8.96
N LEU A 462 -2.22 -12.64 -7.71
CA LEU A 462 -0.85 -12.57 -7.18
C LEU A 462 -0.17 -13.94 -7.15
N ARG A 463 -0.92 -15.00 -6.84
CA ARG A 463 -0.40 -16.39 -6.88
C ARG A 463 0.04 -16.81 -8.29
N THR A 464 -0.50 -16.22 -9.36
CA THR A 464 -0.02 -16.48 -10.74
C THR A 464 1.42 -16.00 -10.99
N LEU A 465 1.89 -15.06 -10.17
CA LEU A 465 3.25 -14.54 -10.14
C LEU A 465 4.09 -15.15 -9.00
N GLU A 466 3.59 -16.20 -8.35
CA GLU A 466 4.24 -16.84 -7.19
C GLU A 466 4.45 -15.89 -5.99
N LEU A 467 3.71 -14.78 -5.96
CA LEU A 467 3.72 -13.84 -4.85
C LEU A 467 2.76 -14.30 -3.76
N ASP A 468 3.15 -14.06 -2.51
CA ASP A 468 2.24 -14.23 -1.39
C ASP A 468 1.46 -12.93 -1.14
N CYS A 469 0.26 -13.05 -0.60
CA CYS A 469 -0.65 -11.93 -0.38
C CYS A 469 -1.23 -11.98 1.02
N ALA A 470 -1.26 -10.85 1.73
CA ALA A 470 -1.96 -10.70 2.99
C ALA A 470 -2.94 -9.52 2.97
N PHE A 471 -3.95 -9.57 3.83
CA PHE A 471 -4.98 -8.54 3.92
C PHE A 471 -5.01 -7.89 5.31
N VAL A 472 -4.87 -6.56 5.36
CA VAL A 472 -4.89 -5.75 6.58
C VAL A 472 -6.01 -4.73 6.51
N ASP A 473 -6.73 -4.52 7.60
CA ASP A 473 -7.89 -3.64 7.60
C ASP A 473 -7.50 -2.17 7.80
N THR A 474 -7.76 -1.36 6.78
CA THR A 474 -7.52 0.08 6.74
C THR A 474 -8.81 0.91 6.62
N SER A 475 -9.96 0.33 6.94
CA SER A 475 -11.26 1.02 6.85
C SER A 475 -11.29 2.35 7.62
N HIS A 476 -10.64 2.41 8.78
CA HIS A 476 -10.48 3.62 9.60
C HIS A 476 -9.62 4.72 8.96
N LEU A 477 -8.78 4.40 7.97
CA LEU A 477 -8.01 5.38 7.20
C LEU A 477 -8.79 5.88 5.99
N CYS A 478 -9.59 5.00 5.38
CA CYS A 478 -10.36 5.31 4.18
C CYS A 478 -11.35 6.47 4.40
N GLN A 479 -11.87 6.65 5.62
CA GLN A 479 -12.72 7.79 5.97
C GLN A 479 -12.01 9.15 5.87
N TYR A 480 -10.68 9.17 5.93
CA TYR A 480 -9.83 10.35 5.80
C TYR A 480 -9.19 10.48 4.42
N GLY A 481 -9.57 9.61 3.46
CA GLY A 481 -9.02 9.62 2.11
C GLY A 481 -7.68 8.91 1.93
N GLY A 482 -7.14 8.26 2.97
CA GLY A 482 -5.89 7.50 2.89
C GLY A 482 -6.08 6.00 3.03
N ASN A 483 -5.05 5.23 2.68
CA ASN A 483 -5.03 3.77 2.80
C ASN A 483 -3.66 3.30 3.33
N LEU A 484 -3.35 2.00 3.19
CA LEU A 484 -2.19 1.36 3.81
C LEU A 484 -0.86 2.02 3.39
N HIS A 485 -0.64 2.23 2.10
CA HIS A 485 0.58 2.86 1.60
C HIS A 485 0.71 4.32 2.06
N CYS A 486 -0.38 5.09 2.16
CA CYS A 486 -0.34 6.46 2.69
C CYS A 486 0.05 6.50 4.18
N ALA A 487 -0.44 5.54 4.96
CA ALA A 487 -0.22 5.47 6.40
C ALA A 487 1.12 4.81 6.79
N THR A 488 1.94 4.43 5.81
CA THR A 488 3.21 3.74 6.05
C THR A 488 4.33 4.33 5.20
N ASN A 489 5.55 4.21 5.70
CA ASN A 489 6.75 4.48 4.91
C ASN A 489 7.73 3.32 5.12
N ARG A 490 8.75 3.18 4.29
CA ARG A 490 9.62 2.00 4.33
C ARG A 490 11.09 2.37 4.33
N LEU A 491 11.85 1.65 5.14
CA LEU A 491 13.30 1.68 5.10
C LEU A 491 13.78 0.54 4.20
N PRO A 492 14.38 0.87 3.04
CA PRO A 492 14.83 -0.14 2.11
C PRO A 492 16.16 -0.75 2.55
N ASN A 493 16.39 -2.00 2.13
CA ASN A 493 17.69 -2.65 2.23
C ASN A 493 18.57 -2.26 1.02
N LEU A 494 19.56 -1.40 1.23
CA LEU A 494 20.46 -0.96 0.14
C LEU A 494 21.29 -2.11 -0.44
N ASP A 495 21.69 -3.09 0.38
CA ASP A 495 22.46 -4.25 -0.07
C ASP A 495 21.67 -5.10 -1.07
N ALA A 496 20.34 -5.06 -0.99
CA ALA A 496 19.46 -5.79 -1.89
C ALA A 496 19.33 -5.16 -3.29
N LEU A 497 19.76 -3.91 -3.48
CA LEU A 497 19.67 -3.20 -4.75
C LEU A 497 20.73 -3.68 -5.76
N GLY A 498 21.85 -4.24 -5.27
CA GLY A 498 22.95 -4.70 -6.11
C GLY A 498 23.55 -3.59 -7.00
N TRP A 499 23.42 -2.32 -6.58
CA TRP A 499 24.00 -1.20 -7.29
C TRP A 499 25.51 -1.16 -7.10
N ASP A 500 26.26 -0.98 -8.18
CA ASP A 500 27.68 -0.69 -8.11
C ASP A 500 27.85 0.77 -7.64
N VAL A 501 28.41 0.92 -6.44
CA VAL A 501 28.58 2.22 -5.79
C VAL A 501 29.64 3.09 -6.47
N ASP A 502 30.60 2.49 -7.16
CA ASP A 502 31.61 3.23 -7.93
C ASP A 502 31.01 3.72 -9.25
N ASP A 503 30.26 2.89 -9.97
CA ASP A 503 29.52 3.33 -11.17
C ASP A 503 28.54 4.46 -10.83
N LEU A 504 27.81 4.30 -9.72
CA LEU A 504 26.89 5.32 -9.25
C LEU A 504 27.63 6.58 -8.78
N GLY A 505 28.79 6.38 -8.16
CA GLY A 505 29.69 7.43 -7.73
C GLY A 505 30.16 8.32 -8.88
N ALA A 506 30.58 7.69 -9.98
CA ALA A 506 30.99 8.41 -11.18
C ALA A 506 29.85 9.26 -11.74
N GLU A 507 28.64 8.70 -11.87
CA GLU A 507 27.48 9.44 -12.43
C GLU A 507 26.98 10.58 -11.51
N LEU A 508 27.01 10.37 -10.19
CA LEU A 508 26.64 11.39 -9.20
C LEU A 508 27.65 12.53 -9.12
N LEU A 509 28.88 12.34 -9.55
CA LEU A 509 29.95 13.34 -9.47
C LEU A 509 30.32 13.97 -10.82
N GLY A 510 29.76 13.52 -11.94
CA GLY A 510 29.93 14.15 -13.25
C GLY A 510 30.55 13.23 -14.28
#